data_AF-A0A9P6EBN5-F1
#
_entry.id   AF-A0A9P6EBN5-F1
#
_cell.length_a   1.000
_cell.length_b   1.000
_cell.length_c   1.000
_cell.angle_alpha   90.00
_cell.angle_beta   90.00
_cell.angle_gamma   90.00
#
_symmetry.space_group_name_H-M   'P 1'
#
loop_
_entity.id
_entity.type
_entity.pdbx_description
1 polymer ?
#
loop_
_entity_poly.entity_id
_entity_poly.type
_entity_poly.pdbx_seq_one_letter_code
_entity_poly.pdbx_strand_id
1 'polypeptide(L)'
;MLFYISLVAFVALLAMLTYRYRSFIAPHLPERVKAYFPSLSHYQPLSTFSDQIGAGINSDNFDIEANIREGDSRTGLNEQGTQEILEIMRRERVNFDQARLIRQNRILARNGIDPSGMPLDSKAVTRL
;
A
#
# COMPACT_ATOMS: atom_id res chain seq x y z
N MET A 1 -33.26 -11.79 35.81
CA MET A 1 -32.03 -11.02 36.13
C MET A 1 -30.75 -11.74 35.68
N LEU A 2 -30.56 -13.02 36.02
CA LEU A 2 -29.40 -13.82 35.57
C LEU A 2 -29.22 -13.83 34.04
N PHE A 3 -30.30 -13.90 33.27
CA PHE A 3 -30.26 -13.86 31.81
C PHE A 3 -29.60 -12.57 31.26
N TYR A 4 -29.95 -11.41 31.82
CA TYR A 4 -29.36 -10.13 31.40
C TYR A 4 -27.88 -10.05 31.78
N ILE A 5 -27.51 -10.58 32.95
CA ILE A 5 -26.11 -10.64 33.39
C ILE A 5 -25.30 -11.56 32.46
N SER A 6 -25.84 -12.73 32.08
CA SER A 6 -25.18 -13.62 31.13
C SER A 6 -25.07 -13.02 29.73
N LEU A 7 -26.07 -12.26 29.28
CA LEU A 7 -26.04 -11.58 27.98
C LEU A 7 -24.94 -10.51 27.95
N VAL A 8 -24.86 -9.68 28.99
CA VAL A 8 -23.81 -8.65 29.11
C VAL A 8 -22.43 -9.29 29.20
N ALA A 9 -22.27 -10.35 30.00
CA ALA A 9 -21.01 -11.07 30.10
C ALA A 9 -20.58 -11.66 28.74
N PHE A 10 -21.52 -12.23 27.97
CA PHE A 10 -21.24 -12.77 26.64
C PHE A 10 -20.80 -11.68 25.66
N VAL A 11 -21.49 -10.53 25.62
CA VAL A 11 -21.13 -9.39 24.76
C VAL A 11 -19.75 -8.83 25.15
N ALA A 12 -19.46 -8.70 26.45
CA ALA A 12 -18.16 -8.24 26.93
C ALA A 12 -17.03 -9.21 26.55
N LEU A 13 -17.28 -10.51 26.62
CA LEU A 13 -16.32 -11.54 26.22
C LEU A 13 -16.06 -11.50 24.71
N LEU A 14 -17.11 -11.32 23.90
CA LEU A 14 -16.99 -11.09 22.45
C LEU A 14 -16.17 -9.83 22.14
N ALA A 15 -16.45 -8.72 22.80
CA ALA A 15 -15.70 -7.47 22.62
C ALA A 15 -14.21 -7.62 23.02
N MET A 16 -13.94 -8.35 24.11
CA MET A 16 -12.57 -8.65 24.54
C MET A 16 -11.84 -9.53 23.51
N LEU A 17 -12.51 -10.57 22.97
CA LEU A 17 -11.96 -11.46 21.96
C LEU A 17 -11.66 -10.71 20.65
N THR A 18 -12.60 -9.90 20.15
CA THR A 18 -12.41 -9.13 18.92
C THR A 18 -11.29 -8.09 19.09
N TYR A 19 -11.17 -7.48 20.26
CA TYR A 19 -10.05 -6.58 20.57
C TYR A 19 -8.71 -7.32 20.62
N ARG A 20 -8.64 -8.48 21.28
CA ARG A 20 -7.42 -9.29 21.42
C ARG A 20 -6.91 -9.81 20.07
N TYR A 21 -7.82 -10.24 19.20
CA TYR A 21 -7.51 -10.80 17.89
C TYR A 21 -7.67 -9.79 16.74
N ARG A 22 -7.76 -8.49 17.06
CA ARG A 22 -7.99 -7.43 16.07
C ARG A 22 -7.01 -7.47 14.90
N SER A 23 -5.75 -7.82 15.15
CA SER A 23 -4.69 -7.89 14.13
C SER A 23 -4.86 -9.04 13.14
N PHE A 24 -5.49 -10.14 13.57
CA PHE A 24 -5.78 -11.30 12.71
C PHE A 24 -7.10 -11.13 11.95
N ILE A 25 -8.09 -10.49 12.58
CA ILE A 25 -9.42 -10.27 12.01
C ILE A 25 -9.39 -9.13 10.98
N ALA A 26 -8.68 -8.03 11.28
CA ALA A 26 -8.57 -6.82 10.44
C ALA A 26 -8.37 -7.07 8.93
N PRO A 27 -7.43 -7.94 8.48
CA PRO A 27 -7.22 -8.16 7.05
C PRO A 27 -8.37 -8.90 6.35
N HIS A 28 -9.19 -9.66 7.07
CA HIS A 28 -10.31 -10.42 6.51
C HIS A 28 -11.63 -9.64 6.46
N LEU A 29 -11.67 -8.41 6.99
CA LEU A 29 -12.87 -7.57 6.92
C LEU A 29 -13.09 -7.04 5.49
N PRO A 30 -14.35 -7.00 5.01
CA PRO A 30 -14.69 -6.33 3.76
C PRO A 30 -14.30 -4.85 3.79
N GLU A 31 -13.81 -4.34 2.65
CA GLU A 31 -13.42 -2.92 2.46
C GLU A 31 -14.52 -1.94 2.89
N ARG A 32 -15.79 -2.30 2.67
CA ARG A 32 -16.94 -1.48 3.10
C ARG A 32 -17.01 -1.24 4.60
N VAL A 33 -16.60 -2.22 5.41
CA VAL A 33 -16.63 -2.11 6.87
C VAL A 33 -15.41 -1.32 7.36
N LYS A 34 -14.25 -1.50 6.73
CA LYS A 34 -13.04 -0.71 7.02
C LYS A 34 -13.25 0.79 6.80
N ALA A 35 -14.04 1.17 5.80
CA ALA A 35 -14.39 2.57 5.53
C ALA A 35 -15.14 3.26 6.68
N TYR A 36 -15.96 2.52 7.44
CA TYR A 36 -16.68 3.07 8.60
C TYR A 36 -15.84 3.09 9.89
N PHE A 37 -14.75 2.33 9.94
CA PHE A 37 -13.89 2.20 11.12
C PHE A 37 -12.43 2.53 10.75
N PRO A 38 -12.08 3.81 10.56
CA PRO A 38 -10.77 4.23 10.09
C PRO A 38 -9.61 3.82 11.01
N SER A 39 -9.87 3.52 12.29
CA SER A 39 -8.87 2.99 13.23
C SER A 39 -8.41 1.55 12.92
N LEU A 40 -9.19 0.80 12.13
CA LEU A 40 -8.82 -0.53 11.63
C LEU A 40 -8.01 -0.45 10.34
N SER A 41 -8.09 0.68 9.64
CA SER A 41 -7.30 0.96 8.45
C SER A 41 -5.91 1.47 8.89
N HIS A 42 -4.91 0.59 8.81
CA HIS A 42 -3.51 0.96 9.06
C HIS A 42 -2.91 1.89 8.00
N TYR A 43 -3.68 2.27 6.99
CA TYR A 43 -3.21 3.03 5.85
C TYR A 43 -4.23 4.09 5.46
N GLN A 44 -3.80 5.35 5.46
CA GLN A 44 -4.53 6.44 4.83
C GLN A 44 -3.95 6.66 3.43
N PRO A 45 -4.79 6.72 2.38
CA PRO A 45 -4.33 7.13 1.07
C PRO A 45 -3.67 8.52 1.11
N LEU A 46 -2.44 8.61 0.60
CA LEU A 46 -1.71 9.86 0.49
C LEU A 46 -2.17 10.57 -0.78
N SER A 47 -3.24 11.35 -0.66
CA SER A 47 -3.85 12.08 -1.78
C SER A 47 -3.06 13.33 -2.18
N THR A 48 -2.21 13.85 -1.29
CA THR A 48 -1.51 15.12 -1.50
C THR A 48 0.00 14.93 -1.50
N PHE A 49 0.71 15.72 -2.31
CA PHE A 49 2.16 15.71 -2.40
C PHE A 49 2.88 15.93 -1.06
N SER A 50 2.30 16.75 -0.16
CA SER A 50 2.80 16.96 1.21
C SER A 50 2.86 15.65 1.99
N ASP A 51 1.84 14.82 1.85
CA ASP A 51 1.70 13.57 2.60
C ASP A 51 2.65 12.51 2.03
N GLN A 52 2.88 12.55 0.71
CA GLN A 52 3.86 11.70 0.02
C GLN A 52 5.30 12.03 0.47
N ILE A 53 5.65 13.32 0.61
CA ILE A 53 6.94 13.73 1.16
C ILE A 53 7.09 13.25 2.60
N GLY A 54 6.06 13.46 3.44
CA GLY A 54 6.05 12.98 4.83
C GLY A 54 6.19 11.46 4.97
N ALA A 55 5.78 10.70 3.94
CA ALA A 55 5.91 9.24 3.89
C ALA A 55 7.24 8.75 3.30
N GLY A 56 8.18 9.64 2.98
CA GLY A 56 9.49 9.28 2.44
C GLY A 56 9.47 8.87 0.96
N ILE A 57 8.49 9.36 0.20
CA ILE A 57 8.35 9.15 -1.25
C ILE A 57 9.15 10.22 -1.99
N ASN A 58 10.42 10.38 -1.61
CA ASN A 58 11.39 11.22 -2.31
C ASN A 58 12.74 10.49 -2.34
N SER A 59 13.62 10.91 -3.25
CA SER A 59 15.02 10.50 -3.28
C SER A 59 15.83 11.55 -4.05
N ASP A 60 17.15 11.48 -3.97
CA ASP A 60 18.03 12.35 -4.76
C ASP A 60 17.77 12.26 -6.28
N ASN A 61 17.34 11.08 -6.76
CA ASN A 61 17.00 10.83 -8.17
C ASN A 61 15.53 11.15 -8.51
N PHE A 62 14.74 11.53 -7.51
CA PHE A 62 13.31 11.77 -7.66
C PHE A 62 12.87 12.82 -6.64
N ASP A 63 13.20 14.07 -6.94
CA ASP A 63 12.81 15.24 -6.16
C ASP A 63 11.43 15.74 -6.60
N ILE A 64 10.48 15.72 -5.66
CA ILE A 64 9.12 16.23 -5.86
C ILE A 64 8.96 17.62 -5.21
N GLU A 65 9.87 18.02 -4.31
CA GLU A 65 9.81 19.29 -3.58
C GLU A 65 10.01 20.50 -4.51
N ALA A 66 10.88 20.36 -5.51
CA ALA A 66 11.07 21.40 -6.53
C ALA A 66 9.77 21.66 -7.32
N ASN A 67 9.09 20.59 -7.76
CA ASN A 67 7.85 20.70 -8.54
C ASN A 67 6.71 21.36 -7.74
N ILE A 68 6.63 21.08 -6.43
CA ILE A 68 5.66 21.72 -5.53
C ILE A 68 5.97 23.20 -5.36
N ARG A 69 7.25 23.56 -5.16
CA ARG A 69 7.68 24.96 -5.04
C ARG A 69 7.38 25.78 -6.29
N GLU A 70 7.47 25.15 -7.46
CA GLU A 70 7.20 25.79 -8.76
C GLU A 70 5.71 25.82 -9.12
N GLY A 71 4.83 25.23 -8.29
CA GLY A 71 3.39 25.24 -8.52
C GLY A 71 2.96 24.36 -9.69
N ASP A 72 3.66 23.24 -9.93
CA ASP A 72 3.32 22.29 -10.98
C ASP A 72 1.90 21.73 -10.76
N SER A 73 1.06 21.85 -11.80
CA SER A 73 -0.35 21.44 -11.79
C SER A 73 -0.56 19.97 -12.16
N ARG A 74 0.50 19.22 -12.50
CA ARG A 74 0.38 17.78 -12.77
C ARG A 74 -0.05 17.04 -11.51
N THR A 75 -0.97 16.08 -11.66
CA THR A 75 -1.56 15.26 -10.57
C THR A 75 -0.54 14.44 -9.76
N GLY A 76 0.71 14.35 -10.21
CA GLY A 76 1.75 13.63 -9.49
C GLY A 76 1.71 12.12 -9.66
N LEU A 77 2.26 11.40 -8.68
CA LEU A 77 2.25 9.94 -8.65
C LEU A 77 0.81 9.41 -8.51
N ASN A 78 0.44 8.46 -9.35
CA ASN A 78 -0.85 7.76 -9.24
C ASN A 78 -0.98 7.13 -7.85
N GLU A 79 -2.09 7.42 -7.17
CA GLU A 79 -2.40 6.94 -5.82
C GLU A 79 -2.23 5.42 -5.66
N GLN A 80 -2.69 4.64 -6.64
CA GLN A 80 -2.51 3.18 -6.62
C GLN A 80 -1.03 2.78 -6.71
N GLY A 81 -0.24 3.49 -7.50
CA GLY A 81 1.20 3.25 -7.64
C GLY A 81 1.96 3.60 -6.35
N THR A 82 1.60 4.71 -5.73
CA THR A 82 2.14 5.18 -4.45
C THR A 82 1.86 4.16 -3.34
N GLN A 83 0.64 3.64 -3.28
CA GLN A 83 0.24 2.58 -2.34
C GLN A 83 1.10 1.33 -2.49
N GLU A 84 1.26 0.83 -3.72
CA GLU A 84 2.05 -0.37 -4.02
C GLU A 84 3.53 -0.18 -3.62
N ILE A 85 4.10 1.01 -3.84
CA ILE A 85 5.47 1.33 -3.42
C ILE A 85 5.60 1.27 -1.89
N LEU A 86 4.69 1.89 -1.15
CA LEU A 86 4.74 1.89 0.32
C LEU A 86 4.54 0.50 0.91
N GLU A 87 3.72 -0.34 0.28
CA GLU A 87 3.62 -1.75 0.67
C GLU A 87 4.94 -2.50 0.45
N ILE A 88 5.61 -2.27 -0.68
CA ILE A 88 6.93 -2.87 -0.96
C ILE A 88 7.97 -2.39 0.06
N MET A 89 8.03 -1.08 0.35
CA MET A 89 8.94 -0.52 1.35
C MET A 89 8.72 -1.16 2.73
N ARG A 90 7.46 -1.30 3.16
CA ARG A 90 7.13 -1.92 4.45
C ARG A 90 7.47 -3.41 4.50
N ARG A 91 7.17 -4.14 3.43
CA ARG A 91 7.32 -5.60 3.38
C ARG A 91 8.76 -6.04 3.18
N GLU A 92 9.46 -5.42 2.24
CA GLU A 92 10.84 -5.78 1.87
C GLU A 92 11.88 -4.98 2.67
N ARG A 93 11.46 -3.98 3.48
CA ARG A 93 12.32 -3.10 4.29
C ARG A 93 13.38 -2.37 3.45
N VAL A 94 12.97 -1.89 2.29
CA VAL A 94 13.83 -1.20 1.31
C VAL A 94 13.52 0.29 1.22
N ASN A 95 14.44 1.05 0.65
CA ASN A 95 14.23 2.49 0.38
C ASN A 95 13.27 2.71 -0.80
N PHE A 96 12.91 3.98 -1.03
CA PHE A 96 11.96 4.37 -2.07
C PHE A 96 12.39 3.93 -3.48
N ASP A 97 13.64 4.18 -3.86
CA ASP A 97 14.16 3.83 -5.20
C ASP A 97 14.22 2.32 -5.42
N GLN A 98 14.64 1.56 -4.42
CA GLN A 98 14.61 0.10 -4.45
C GLN A 98 13.18 -0.42 -4.57
N ALA A 99 12.23 0.17 -3.83
CA ALA A 99 10.83 -0.22 -3.93
C ALA A 99 10.26 0.05 -5.32
N ARG A 100 10.60 1.20 -5.93
CA ARG A 100 10.23 1.51 -7.32
C ARG A 100 10.81 0.52 -8.32
N LEU A 101 12.08 0.17 -8.18
CA LEU A 101 12.74 -0.83 -9.02
C LEU A 101 12.06 -2.20 -8.91
N ILE A 102 11.80 -2.66 -7.69
CA ILE A 102 11.10 -3.92 -7.43
C ILE A 102 9.70 -3.91 -8.05
N ARG A 103 8.95 -2.82 -7.87
CA ARG A 103 7.63 -2.66 -8.46
C ARG A 103 7.68 -2.77 -9.99
N GLN A 104 8.61 -2.06 -10.62
CA GLN A 104 8.75 -2.06 -12.07
C GLN A 104 9.12 -3.46 -12.59
N ASN A 105 10.07 -4.14 -11.94
CA ASN A 105 10.45 -5.51 -12.29
C ASN A 105 9.27 -6.48 -12.16
N ARG A 106 8.40 -6.33 -11.16
CA ARG A 106 7.17 -7.12 -11.04
C ARG A 106 6.17 -6.84 -12.14
N ILE A 107 6.09 -5.60 -12.63
CA ILE A 107 5.24 -5.25 -13.79
C ILE A 107 5.81 -5.90 -15.05
N LEU A 108 7.11 -5.78 -15.29
CA LEU A 108 7.78 -6.39 -16.44
C LEU A 108 7.58 -7.91 -16.45
N ALA A 109 7.87 -8.58 -15.33
CA ALA A 109 7.72 -10.03 -15.22
C ALA A 109 6.27 -10.50 -15.45
N ARG A 110 5.27 -9.76 -14.93
CA ARG A 110 3.84 -10.05 -15.19
C ARG A 110 3.46 -9.94 -16.66
N ASN A 111 4.19 -9.13 -17.43
CA ASN A 111 3.98 -8.93 -18.86
C ASN A 111 4.94 -9.77 -19.73
N GLY A 112 5.63 -10.75 -19.15
CA GLY A 112 6.54 -11.62 -19.90
C GLY A 112 7.82 -10.91 -20.34
N ILE A 113 8.27 -9.90 -19.60
CA ILE A 113 9.50 -9.14 -19.87
C ILE A 113 10.49 -9.37 -18.72
N ASP A 114 11.73 -9.69 -19.10
CA ASP A 114 12.86 -9.87 -18.18
C ASP A 114 13.32 -8.50 -17.60
N PRO A 115 14.04 -8.45 -16.45
CA PRO A 115 14.58 -7.19 -15.93
C PRO A 115 15.56 -6.48 -16.87
N SER A 116 16.13 -7.19 -17.86
CA SER A 116 16.90 -6.57 -18.95
C SER A 116 16.05 -5.78 -19.96
N GLY A 117 14.72 -5.89 -19.89
CA GLY A 117 13.78 -5.33 -20.86
C GLY A 117 13.50 -6.24 -22.06
N MET A 118 14.10 -7.43 -22.10
CA MET A 118 13.90 -8.39 -23.19
C MET A 118 12.64 -9.25 -22.98
N PRO A 119 11.91 -9.61 -24.04
CA PRO A 119 10.81 -10.57 -23.92
C PRO A 119 11.32 -11.93 -23.41
N LEU A 120 10.54 -12.57 -22.54
CA LEU A 120 10.76 -13.95 -22.08
C LEU A 120 10.33 -14.99 -23.11
N ASP A 121 9.65 -14.57 -24.18
CA ASP A 121 9.28 -15.46 -25.28
C ASP A 121 10.50 -15.86 -26.11
N SER A 122 10.81 -17.16 -26.10
CA SER A 122 11.87 -17.78 -26.91
C SER A 122 11.74 -17.54 -28.43
N LYS A 123 10.54 -17.21 -28.91
CA LYS A 123 10.26 -16.95 -30.32
C LYS A 123 10.31 -15.46 -30.68
N ALA A 124 10.56 -14.59 -29.71
CA ALA A 124 10.67 -13.16 -29.98
C ALA A 124 11.88 -12.88 -30.89
N VAL A 125 11.61 -12.27 -32.05
CA VAL A 125 12.66 -11.80 -32.95
C VAL A 125 13.27 -10.54 -32.35
N THR A 126 14.51 -10.64 -31.87
CA THR A 126 15.20 -9.56 -31.16
C THR A 126 16.23 -8.82 -32.00
N ARG A 127 16.51 -9.32 -33.22
CA ARG A 127 17.44 -8.73 -34.19
C ARG A 127 16.91 -8.98 -35.60
N LEU A 128 17.09 -7.99 -36.49
CA LEU A 128 16.73 -8.03 -37.91
C LEU A 128 17.98 -8.20 -38.77
#